data_AF-A0A9W9BP26-F1
#
_entry.id   AF-A0A9W9BP26-F1
#
_cell.length_a   1.000
_cell.length_b   1.000
_cell.length_c   1.000
_cell.angle_alpha   90.00
_cell.angle_beta   90.00
_cell.angle_gamma   90.00
#
_symmetry.space_group_name_H-M   'P 1'
#
loop_
_entity.id
_entity.type
_entity.pdbx_description
1 polymer ?
#
loop_
_entity_poly.entity_id
_entity_poly.type
_entity_poly.pdbx_seq_one_letter_code
_entity_poly.pdbx_strand_id
1 'polypeptide(L)'
;MAPGKPSQKRKAADAPVSPPMVKRKIQSGTTKTAVANFFTPTSKKPKDPTIWSERSPHDDTPATLLVGRYEPETPEDKSIKRRKIAAFDLDSTLIKTASGKRHASSGTDWKWWDASVPSRLRELYQDGYRVVILSNQAGLTLHFDPKFKGPKASAQKRVAEFKQKCSAVLSNLNLPTSVYAATAHDIYRKPRIGMWTELCDDFDIPEGEVDTENSIFVGDAGGRTASLSKGPNGAATPKDFSCSDRNFAHNVGIKYQTPEEFFLGEKPRIFARDFDLSEHPFEDAKPGNPDDVAFEKTNDRDMVLFCGPPGAGKSSFYWKYLKPLGYERVNQDLLKSRDKCVQAAREHLQEGRSVAIDNTNADPDTRTIWVELAKKFGISIRCVWFKTPIALCEHNDAVRAMNKSLNPESRQVLPKLAFSGFSARHKPPQKKEGFQDIIEVNFRFRGTEEEYRIWGRYWT
;
A
#
# COMPACT_ATOMS: atom_id res chain seq x y z
N MET A 1 -80.53 10.75 25.11
CA MET A 1 -81.01 9.94 26.25
C MET A 1 -80.85 8.48 25.89
N ALA A 2 -80.12 7.72 26.72
CA ALA A 2 -79.98 6.25 26.61
C ALA A 2 -81.31 5.56 27.04
N PRO A 3 -81.57 4.24 26.83
CA PRO A 3 -80.68 3.07 27.07
C PRO A 3 -80.76 2.03 25.92
N GLY A 4 -80.11 0.86 25.86
CA GLY A 4 -79.24 0.05 26.72
C GLY A 4 -78.92 -1.25 25.95
N LYS A 5 -77.71 -1.83 26.14
CA LYS A 5 -77.25 -3.10 25.52
C LYS A 5 -77.93 -4.33 26.16
N PRO A 6 -77.92 -5.54 25.54
CA PRO A 6 -76.79 -6.47 25.77
C PRO A 6 -76.50 -7.48 24.64
N SER A 7 -75.25 -7.97 24.53
CA SER A 7 -74.97 -9.30 23.99
C SER A 7 -73.99 -10.09 24.87
N GLN A 8 -74.47 -11.29 25.21
CA GLN A 8 -73.81 -12.50 25.72
C GLN A 8 -72.76 -13.01 24.70
N LYS A 9 -71.81 -13.95 24.92
CA LYS A 9 -71.34 -14.84 26.01
C LYS A 9 -70.04 -15.52 25.47
N ARG A 10 -69.08 -15.81 26.38
CA ARG A 10 -68.25 -17.04 26.57
C ARG A 10 -67.66 -17.78 25.34
N LYS A 11 -66.41 -18.25 25.33
CA LYS A 11 -65.80 -19.22 26.28
C LYS A 11 -64.25 -19.20 26.24
N ALA A 12 -63.68 -19.64 27.36
CA ALA A 12 -62.27 -19.90 27.65
C ALA A 12 -61.78 -21.30 27.21
N ALA A 13 -60.45 -21.49 27.16
CA ALA A 13 -59.75 -22.62 27.76
C ALA A 13 -58.21 -22.45 27.74
N ASP A 14 -57.63 -22.43 28.94
CA ASP A 14 -56.35 -22.96 29.42
C ASP A 14 -55.18 -23.26 28.47
N ALA A 15 -54.05 -22.58 28.72
CA ALA A 15 -52.69 -23.03 28.38
C ALA A 15 -51.71 -22.62 29.50
N PRO A 16 -50.69 -23.45 29.84
CA PRO A 16 -49.79 -23.21 30.96
C PRO A 16 -48.80 -22.07 30.66
N VAL A 17 -48.62 -21.17 31.63
CA VAL A 17 -47.71 -20.03 31.55
C VAL A 17 -46.27 -20.52 31.76
N SER A 18 -45.45 -20.45 30.72
CA SER A 18 -44.00 -20.71 30.80
C SER A 18 -43.30 -19.71 31.73
N PRO A 19 -42.30 -20.12 32.54
CA PRO A 19 -41.56 -19.20 33.38
C PRO A 19 -40.69 -18.25 32.54
N PRO A 20 -40.48 -17.00 32.99
CA PRO A 20 -39.76 -15.98 32.22
C PRO A 20 -38.27 -16.34 32.07
N MET A 21 -37.71 -16.06 30.89
CA MET A 21 -36.29 -16.21 30.58
C MET A 21 -35.40 -15.51 31.61
N VAL A 22 -34.52 -16.27 32.25
CA VAL A 22 -33.42 -15.75 33.08
C VAL A 22 -32.53 -14.86 32.21
N LYS A 23 -32.49 -13.56 32.51
CA LYS A 23 -31.58 -12.60 31.87
C LYS A 23 -30.13 -13.05 32.12
N ARG A 24 -29.46 -13.60 31.11
CA ARG A 24 -27.99 -13.71 31.09
C ARG A 24 -27.41 -12.31 31.26
N LYS A 25 -26.77 -12.03 32.39
CA LYS A 25 -25.93 -10.84 32.57
C LYS A 25 -24.79 -10.92 31.55
N ILE A 26 -24.86 -10.08 30.54
CA ILE A 26 -23.71 -9.76 29.70
C ILE A 26 -22.70 -9.08 30.64
N GLN A 27 -21.63 -9.78 31.01
CA GLN A 27 -20.51 -9.15 31.68
C GLN A 27 -19.83 -8.22 30.66
N SER A 28 -20.03 -6.92 30.85
CA SER A 28 -19.26 -5.87 30.19
C SER A 28 -17.77 -6.16 30.37
N GLY A 29 -17.03 -6.31 29.27
CA GLY A 29 -15.57 -6.51 29.25
C GLY A 29 -14.76 -5.26 29.64
N THR A 30 -15.42 -4.20 30.10
CA THR A 30 -14.77 -2.98 30.57
C THR A 30 -14.38 -3.14 32.03
N THR A 31 -13.08 -3.11 32.34
CA THR A 31 -12.61 -3.10 33.73
C THR A 31 -13.19 -1.89 34.47
N LYS A 32 -13.57 -2.05 35.75
CA LYS A 32 -14.12 -0.95 36.57
C LYS A 32 -13.20 0.29 36.56
N THR A 33 -11.90 0.08 36.43
CA THR A 33 -10.86 1.10 36.32
C THR A 33 -10.96 1.93 35.02
N ALA A 34 -11.26 1.29 33.89
CA ALA A 34 -11.41 1.98 32.60
C ALA A 34 -12.68 2.86 32.55
N VAL A 35 -13.76 2.45 33.23
CA VAL A 35 -14.98 3.27 33.37
C VAL A 35 -14.74 4.43 34.37
N ALA A 36 -13.99 4.21 35.45
CA ALA A 36 -13.70 5.24 36.45
C ALA A 36 -12.80 6.37 35.90
N ASN A 37 -11.77 6.02 35.11
CA ASN A 37 -10.90 7.00 34.44
C ASN A 37 -11.64 7.88 33.40
N PHE A 38 -12.83 7.46 32.97
CA PHE A 38 -13.65 8.18 32.00
C PHE A 38 -14.34 9.41 32.61
N PHE A 39 -14.71 9.37 33.90
CA PHE A 39 -15.43 10.44 34.60
C PHE A 39 -14.55 11.35 35.46
N THR A 40 -13.24 11.07 35.54
CA THR A 40 -12.29 11.91 36.28
C THR A 40 -11.99 13.25 35.56
N PRO A 41 -12.04 14.39 36.27
CA PRO A 41 -11.62 15.70 35.74
C PRO A 41 -10.20 15.66 35.18
N THR A 42 -9.93 16.42 34.11
CA THR A 42 -8.64 16.43 33.40
C THR A 42 -7.43 16.67 34.31
N SER A 43 -7.61 17.41 35.42
CA SER A 43 -6.58 17.68 36.44
C SER A 43 -6.24 16.49 37.36
N LYS A 44 -7.05 15.41 37.35
CA LYS A 44 -6.87 14.19 38.13
C LYS A 44 -6.68 12.93 37.28
N LYS A 45 -6.66 13.06 35.94
CA LYS A 45 -6.40 11.91 35.07
C LYS A 45 -4.94 11.47 35.26
N PRO A 46 -4.67 10.15 35.42
CA PRO A 46 -3.31 9.63 35.31
C PRO A 46 -2.68 10.13 34.01
N LYS A 47 -1.38 10.43 34.02
CA LYS A 47 -0.65 10.73 32.78
C LYS A 47 -0.95 9.61 31.77
N ASP A 48 -1.23 9.96 30.52
CA ASP A 48 -1.41 8.96 29.46
C ASP A 48 -0.14 8.09 29.44
N PRO A 49 -0.26 6.77 29.72
CA PRO A 49 0.88 5.85 29.70
C PRO A 49 1.46 5.67 28.28
N THR A 50 0.83 6.26 27.27
CA THR A 50 1.28 6.24 25.88
C THR A 50 2.21 7.41 25.59
N ILE A 51 3.47 7.09 25.29
CA ILE A 51 4.48 8.06 24.86
C ILE A 51 4.44 8.14 23.32
N TRP A 52 4.28 9.35 22.81
CA TRP A 52 4.24 9.61 21.37
C TRP A 52 5.55 10.18 20.87
N SER A 53 6.05 9.64 19.75
CA SER A 53 7.22 10.15 19.04
C SER A 53 7.01 10.08 17.53
N GLU A 54 7.87 10.74 16.77
CA GLU A 54 7.78 10.80 15.31
C GLU A 54 9.12 10.35 14.70
N ARG A 55 9.08 9.79 13.48
CA ARG A 55 10.27 9.37 12.73
C ARG A 55 10.22 9.90 11.30
N SER A 56 11.39 10.27 10.79
CA SER A 56 11.59 10.72 9.41
C SER A 56 12.18 9.60 8.58
N PRO A 57 11.83 9.46 7.29
CA PRO A 57 12.42 8.44 6.44
C PRO A 57 13.91 8.71 6.15
N HIS A 58 14.30 9.98 6.18
CA HIS A 58 15.68 10.47 6.06
C HIS A 58 15.88 11.73 6.91
N ASP A 59 17.13 12.02 7.30
CA ASP A 59 17.50 13.15 8.17
C ASP A 59 16.97 14.51 7.67
N ASP A 60 16.94 14.71 6.35
CA ASP A 60 16.53 15.99 5.73
C ASP A 60 15.03 16.06 5.37
N THR A 61 14.23 15.11 5.83
CA THR A 61 12.80 15.03 5.49
C THR A 61 11.91 15.15 6.72
N PRO A 62 10.72 15.77 6.60
CA PRO A 62 9.77 15.83 7.71
C PRO A 62 9.35 14.43 8.18
N ALA A 63 8.96 14.33 9.45
CA ALA A 63 8.51 13.06 10.00
C ALA A 63 7.20 12.59 9.35
N THR A 64 7.13 11.32 9.02
CA THR A 64 5.99 10.68 8.34
C THR A 64 5.55 9.38 8.99
N LEU A 65 6.20 8.99 10.09
CA LEU A 65 5.80 7.88 10.93
C LEU A 65 5.51 8.39 12.34
N LEU A 66 4.30 8.14 12.81
CA LEU A 66 3.89 8.42 14.18
C LEU A 66 3.97 7.13 15.00
N VAL A 67 4.69 7.15 16.12
CA VAL A 67 4.88 6.00 17.01
C VAL A 67 4.26 6.30 18.37
N GLY A 68 3.36 5.43 18.83
CA GLY A 68 2.78 5.45 20.17
C GLY A 68 3.22 4.24 20.96
N ARG A 69 4.06 4.42 21.97
CA ARG A 69 4.58 3.35 22.83
C ARG A 69 3.85 3.36 24.15
N TYR A 70 3.20 2.25 24.49
CA TYR A 70 2.47 2.08 25.73
C TYR A 70 3.29 1.30 26.75
N GLU A 71 3.49 1.90 27.92
CA GLU A 71 4.17 1.27 29.04
C GLU A 71 3.19 1.08 30.20
N PRO A 72 2.81 -0.17 30.53
CA PRO A 72 1.97 -0.42 31.70
C PRO A 72 2.71 -0.13 33.01
N GLU A 73 1.97 0.02 34.11
CA GLU A 73 2.55 0.24 35.44
C GLU A 73 3.52 -0.86 35.88
N THR A 74 3.27 -2.10 35.43
CA THR A 74 4.21 -3.21 35.63
C THR A 74 5.22 -3.21 34.49
N PRO A 75 6.52 -2.94 34.77
CA PRO A 75 7.52 -2.86 33.72
C PRO A 75 7.73 -4.22 33.05
N GLU A 76 8.13 -4.18 31.78
CA GLU A 76 8.51 -5.38 31.05
C GLU A 76 9.73 -6.05 31.68
N ASP A 77 9.67 -7.37 31.83
CA ASP A 77 10.81 -8.18 32.21
C ASP A 77 11.84 -8.23 31.06
N LYS A 78 12.88 -7.41 31.19
CA LYS A 78 13.97 -7.29 30.21
C LYS A 78 14.83 -8.56 30.08
N SER A 79 14.68 -9.55 30.96
CA SER A 79 15.36 -10.84 30.82
C SER A 79 14.78 -11.69 29.68
N ILE A 80 13.50 -11.47 29.32
CA ILE A 80 12.82 -12.18 28.24
C ILE A 80 13.15 -11.50 26.91
N LYS A 81 14.08 -12.09 26.14
CA LYS A 81 14.38 -11.63 24.78
C LYS A 81 13.31 -12.10 23.79
N ARG A 82 12.36 -11.20 23.49
CA ARG A 82 11.25 -11.46 22.56
C ARG A 82 11.72 -11.34 21.11
N ARG A 83 12.20 -12.45 20.53
CA ARG A 83 12.68 -12.52 19.14
C ARG A 83 11.62 -12.93 18.12
N LYS A 84 10.52 -13.53 18.57
CA LYS A 84 9.32 -13.78 17.75
C LYS A 84 8.35 -12.61 17.84
N ILE A 85 7.86 -12.15 16.71
CA ILE A 85 7.05 -10.93 16.60
C ILE A 85 5.66 -11.29 16.07
N ALA A 86 4.63 -10.84 16.78
CA ALA A 86 3.25 -10.86 16.31
C ALA A 86 2.84 -9.43 16.00
N ALA A 87 2.84 -9.09 14.71
CA ALA A 87 2.49 -7.78 14.22
C ALA A 87 1.06 -7.78 13.66
N PHE A 88 0.32 -6.70 13.91
CA PHE A 88 -1.09 -6.59 13.55
C PHE A 88 -1.35 -5.29 12.80
N ASP A 89 -2.18 -5.33 11.76
CA ASP A 89 -2.86 -4.12 11.33
C ASP A 89 -3.87 -3.64 12.41
N LEU A 90 -4.27 -2.38 12.34
CA LEU A 90 -5.22 -1.80 13.29
C LEU A 90 -6.67 -1.87 12.80
N ASP A 91 -6.97 -1.16 11.71
CA ASP A 91 -8.34 -0.86 11.30
C ASP A 91 -8.89 -2.03 10.47
N SER A 92 -10.03 -2.59 10.87
CA SER A 92 -10.63 -3.85 10.35
C SER A 92 -9.86 -5.13 10.70
N THR A 93 -8.84 -5.04 11.55
CA THR A 93 -8.05 -6.17 12.04
C THR A 93 -8.17 -6.34 13.54
N LEU A 94 -7.69 -5.38 14.33
CA LEU A 94 -7.86 -5.37 15.78
C LEU A 94 -9.16 -4.67 16.18
N ILE A 95 -9.51 -3.60 15.46
CA ILE A 95 -10.70 -2.79 15.74
C ILE A 95 -11.57 -2.64 14.49
N LYS A 96 -12.85 -2.31 14.69
CA LYS A 96 -13.76 -1.86 13.63
C LYS A 96 -14.59 -0.69 14.12
N THR A 97 -15.22 0.05 13.22
CA THR A 97 -16.06 1.19 13.62
C THR A 97 -17.26 0.70 14.44
N ALA A 98 -17.59 1.45 15.50
CA ALA A 98 -18.79 1.19 16.28
C ALA A 98 -20.05 1.58 15.48
N SER A 99 -19.94 2.65 14.69
CA SER A 99 -21.00 3.18 13.82
C SER A 99 -21.32 2.30 12.60
N GLY A 100 -20.45 1.36 12.24
CA GLY A 100 -20.58 0.56 11.01
C GLY A 100 -20.19 1.31 9.73
N LYS A 101 -19.74 2.56 9.82
CA LYS A 101 -19.18 3.31 8.67
C LYS A 101 -17.83 2.74 8.27
N ARG A 102 -17.44 2.93 7.00
CA ARG A 102 -16.11 2.51 6.51
C ARG A 102 -14.96 3.24 7.22
N HIS A 103 -15.16 4.50 7.59
CA HIS A 103 -14.17 5.30 8.31
C HIS A 103 -14.77 5.80 9.62
N ALA A 104 -13.95 5.80 10.68
CA ALA A 104 -14.35 6.29 11.98
C ALA A 104 -14.69 7.79 11.92
N SER A 105 -15.78 8.16 12.56
CA SER A 105 -16.28 9.53 12.61
C SER A 105 -15.71 10.37 13.77
N SER A 106 -15.07 9.72 14.75
CA SER A 106 -14.41 10.34 15.90
C SER A 106 -13.36 9.39 16.49
N GLY A 107 -12.53 9.88 17.44
CA GLY A 107 -11.60 9.05 18.20
C GLY A 107 -12.26 7.98 19.09
N THR A 108 -13.59 8.04 19.28
CA THR A 108 -14.37 7.08 20.06
C THR A 108 -15.19 6.11 19.21
N ASP A 109 -15.21 6.29 17.89
CA ASP A 109 -15.96 5.44 16.95
C ASP A 109 -15.18 4.16 16.60
N TRP A 110 -14.94 3.35 17.63
CA TRP A 110 -14.29 2.06 17.50
C TRP A 110 -14.84 1.05 18.50
N LYS A 111 -14.72 -0.22 18.16
CA LYS A 111 -14.91 -1.38 19.04
C LYS A 111 -13.93 -2.47 18.62
N TRP A 112 -13.67 -3.43 19.50
CA TRP A 112 -12.90 -4.61 19.14
C TRP A 112 -13.50 -5.30 17.92
N TRP A 113 -12.63 -5.75 17.02
CA TRP A 113 -13.04 -6.46 15.82
C TRP A 113 -13.80 -7.74 16.19
N ASP A 114 -13.29 -8.48 17.16
CA ASP A 114 -13.94 -9.60 17.84
C ASP A 114 -13.65 -9.57 19.35
N ALA A 115 -14.51 -10.21 20.16
CA ALA A 115 -14.34 -10.24 21.61
C ALA A 115 -13.07 -10.98 22.07
N SER A 116 -12.53 -11.88 21.25
CA SER A 116 -11.31 -12.65 21.52
C SER A 116 -10.02 -11.85 21.35
N VAL A 117 -10.05 -10.70 20.65
CA VAL A 117 -8.85 -9.94 20.29
C VAL A 117 -7.98 -9.60 21.52
N PRO A 118 -8.51 -8.98 22.61
CA PRO A 118 -7.66 -8.56 23.72
C PRO A 118 -7.03 -9.73 24.49
N SER A 119 -7.78 -10.82 24.69
CA SER A 119 -7.23 -12.01 25.37
C SER A 119 -6.16 -12.67 24.52
N ARG A 120 -6.39 -12.81 23.21
CA ARG A 120 -5.43 -13.45 22.30
C ARG A 120 -4.11 -12.70 22.21
N LEU A 121 -4.14 -11.36 22.17
CA LEU A 121 -2.92 -10.54 22.16
C LEU A 121 -2.13 -10.67 23.47
N ARG A 122 -2.81 -10.75 24.62
CA ARG A 122 -2.15 -10.97 25.92
C ARG A 122 -1.53 -12.36 26.01
N GLU A 123 -2.21 -13.39 25.51
CA GLU A 123 -1.68 -14.76 25.44
C GLU A 123 -0.39 -14.80 24.61
N LEU A 124 -0.37 -14.20 23.42
CA LEU A 124 0.86 -14.13 22.61
C LEU A 124 2.01 -13.46 23.37
N TYR A 125 1.71 -12.36 24.04
CA TYR A 125 2.72 -11.67 24.85
C TYR A 125 3.22 -12.56 26.00
N GLN A 126 2.35 -13.32 26.67
CA GLN A 126 2.77 -14.29 27.69
C GLN A 126 3.61 -15.43 27.09
N ASP A 127 3.28 -15.87 25.88
CA ASP A 127 4.00 -16.91 25.16
C ASP A 127 5.38 -16.47 24.64
N GLY A 128 5.82 -15.24 24.91
CA GLY A 128 7.14 -14.75 24.50
C GLY A 128 7.15 -13.93 23.20
N TYR A 129 5.98 -13.62 22.63
CA TYR A 129 5.92 -12.73 21.46
C TYR A 129 6.13 -11.27 21.83
N ARG A 130 6.79 -10.52 20.95
CA ARG A 130 6.66 -9.06 20.87
C ARG A 130 5.39 -8.77 20.08
N VAL A 131 4.39 -8.17 20.74
CA VAL A 131 3.11 -7.80 20.11
C VAL A 131 3.16 -6.33 19.71
N VAL A 132 2.91 -6.02 18.45
CA VAL A 132 2.94 -4.64 17.91
C VAL A 132 1.86 -4.39 16.86
N ILE A 133 1.58 -3.11 16.62
CA ILE A 133 0.57 -2.67 15.67
C ILE A 133 1.24 -1.84 14.57
N LEU A 134 1.09 -2.23 13.31
CA LEU A 134 1.65 -1.53 12.15
C LEU A 134 0.52 -1.11 11.20
N SER A 135 0.28 0.20 11.06
CA SER A 135 -0.91 0.72 10.37
C SER A 135 -0.61 1.79 9.33
N ASN A 136 -1.28 1.71 8.18
CA ASN A 136 -1.22 2.70 7.11
C ASN A 136 -2.26 3.81 7.35
N GLN A 137 -1.83 5.05 7.61
CA GLN A 137 -2.68 6.17 8.03
C GLN A 137 -2.51 7.42 7.15
N ALA A 138 -2.69 7.28 5.83
CA ALA A 138 -2.51 8.37 4.85
C ALA A 138 -3.46 9.58 5.03
N GLY A 139 -4.48 9.47 5.87
CA GLY A 139 -5.37 10.58 6.23
C GLY A 139 -4.80 11.53 7.29
N LEU A 140 -3.69 11.15 7.92
CA LEU A 140 -3.01 11.94 8.94
C LEU A 140 -1.95 12.83 8.29
N THR A 141 -1.77 14.03 8.83
CA THR A 141 -0.75 14.98 8.40
C THR A 141 -0.03 15.46 9.64
N LEU A 142 1.20 15.00 9.85
CA LEU A 142 2.02 15.38 11.00
C LEU A 142 2.63 16.76 10.79
N HIS A 143 3.23 16.96 9.62
CA HIS A 143 3.88 18.21 9.21
C HIS A 143 3.23 18.74 7.94
N PHE A 144 3.06 20.05 7.87
CA PHE A 144 2.50 20.72 6.69
C PHE A 144 3.62 21.33 5.85
N ASP A 145 3.53 21.18 4.53
CA ASP A 145 4.37 21.95 3.60
C ASP A 145 4.18 23.46 3.87
N PRO A 146 5.26 24.28 3.86
CA PRO A 146 5.16 25.73 4.01
C PRO A 146 4.15 26.39 3.05
N LYS A 147 3.92 25.80 1.87
CA LYS A 147 2.97 26.25 0.84
C LYS A 147 1.56 25.69 1.01
N PHE A 148 1.29 24.87 2.03
CA PHE A 148 -0.03 24.28 2.25
C PHE A 148 -1.07 25.36 2.64
N LYS A 149 -2.10 25.50 1.79
CA LYS A 149 -3.21 26.47 1.97
C LYS A 149 -4.52 25.83 2.45
N GLY A 150 -4.53 24.53 2.75
CA GLY A 150 -5.73 23.81 3.18
C GLY A 150 -6.08 24.02 4.66
N PRO A 151 -7.20 23.43 5.14
CA PRO A 151 -7.66 23.58 6.51
C PRO A 151 -6.77 22.81 7.51
N LYS A 152 -5.75 23.47 8.06
CA LYS A 152 -4.79 22.86 9.02
C LYS A 152 -5.45 22.31 10.28
N ALA A 153 -6.43 23.04 10.83
CA ALA A 153 -7.12 22.65 12.07
C ALA A 153 -7.84 21.30 11.97
N SER A 154 -8.50 21.01 10.84
CA SER A 154 -9.19 19.72 10.66
C SER A 154 -8.21 18.56 10.50
N ALA A 155 -7.09 18.78 9.80
CA ALA A 155 -6.03 17.78 9.67
C ALA A 155 -5.35 17.49 11.02
N GLN A 156 -5.03 18.50 11.81
CA GLN A 156 -4.48 18.33 13.17
C GLN A 156 -5.47 17.64 14.10
N LYS A 157 -6.77 17.95 13.99
CA LYS A 157 -7.81 17.27 14.75
C LYS A 157 -7.81 15.76 14.48
N ARG A 158 -7.63 15.32 13.22
CA ARG A 158 -7.53 13.88 12.89
C ARG A 158 -6.36 13.20 13.58
N VAL A 159 -5.21 13.86 13.70
CA VAL A 159 -4.05 13.34 14.44
C VAL A 159 -4.39 13.19 15.93
N ALA A 160 -5.02 14.20 16.53
CA ALA A 160 -5.43 14.14 17.94
C ALA A 160 -6.46 13.03 18.20
N GLU A 161 -7.47 12.89 17.33
CA GLU A 161 -8.46 11.81 17.41
C GLU A 161 -7.84 10.42 17.23
N PHE A 162 -6.86 10.29 16.34
CA PHE A 162 -6.11 9.04 16.16
C PHE A 162 -5.29 8.69 17.39
N LYS A 163 -4.58 9.66 17.98
CA LYS A 163 -3.84 9.46 19.24
C LYS A 163 -4.78 9.03 20.36
N GLN A 164 -5.92 9.71 20.52
CA GLN A 164 -6.95 9.33 21.49
C GLN A 164 -7.47 7.90 21.28
N LYS A 165 -7.77 7.52 20.03
CA LYS A 165 -8.20 6.17 19.66
C LYS A 165 -7.17 5.13 20.09
N CYS A 166 -5.91 5.34 19.70
CA CYS A 166 -4.82 4.41 20.00
C CYS A 166 -4.55 4.33 21.50
N SER A 167 -4.44 5.45 22.23
CA SER A 167 -4.24 5.42 23.69
C SER A 167 -5.34 4.62 24.39
N ALA A 168 -6.59 4.72 23.94
CA ALA A 168 -7.70 3.92 24.49
C ALA A 168 -7.59 2.42 24.18
N VAL A 169 -7.20 2.07 22.95
CA VAL A 169 -6.95 0.67 22.53
C VAL A 169 -5.80 0.07 23.35
N LEU A 170 -4.67 0.76 23.42
CA LEU A 170 -3.46 0.30 24.13
C LEU A 170 -3.71 0.18 25.64
N SER A 171 -4.41 1.15 26.24
CA SER A 171 -4.81 1.09 27.65
C SER A 171 -5.75 -0.07 27.95
N ASN A 172 -6.63 -0.45 27.00
CA ASN A 172 -7.50 -1.61 27.19
C ASN A 172 -6.72 -2.94 27.06
N LEU A 173 -5.72 -3.02 26.16
CA LEU A 173 -4.81 -4.17 26.08
C LEU A 173 -3.99 -4.32 27.37
N ASN A 174 -3.50 -3.20 27.92
CA ASN A 174 -2.71 -3.16 29.16
C ASN A 174 -1.52 -4.14 29.14
N LEU A 175 -0.75 -4.11 28.05
CA LEU A 175 0.49 -4.88 27.88
C LEU A 175 1.55 -4.01 27.16
N PRO A 176 2.86 -4.21 27.39
CA PRO A 176 3.91 -3.45 26.72
C PRO A 176 3.86 -3.61 25.19
N THR A 177 3.47 -2.55 24.48
CA THR A 177 3.27 -2.61 23.03
C THR A 177 3.42 -1.23 22.40
N SER A 178 3.61 -1.21 21.08
CA SER A 178 3.75 0.01 20.29
C SER A 178 2.84 -0.03 19.07
N VAL A 179 2.29 1.12 18.70
CA VAL A 179 1.64 1.37 17.41
C VAL A 179 2.53 2.23 16.53
N TYR A 180 2.74 1.79 15.31
CA TYR A 180 3.46 2.48 14.24
C TYR A 180 2.44 2.87 13.18
N ALA A 181 2.33 4.17 12.89
CA ALA A 181 1.34 4.71 11.97
C ALA A 181 2.02 5.49 10.83
N ALA A 182 2.12 4.87 9.64
CA ALA A 182 2.71 5.46 8.45
C ALA A 182 1.74 6.48 7.81
N THR A 183 2.09 7.76 7.82
CA THR A 183 1.22 8.86 7.38
C THR A 183 1.45 9.31 5.94
N ALA A 184 2.53 8.85 5.30
CA ALA A 184 2.88 9.20 3.91
C ALA A 184 3.01 7.96 3.00
N HIS A 185 3.29 8.19 1.72
CA HIS A 185 3.52 7.15 0.71
C HIS A 185 5.02 6.87 0.51
N ASP A 186 5.74 6.61 1.60
CA ASP A 186 7.19 6.40 1.63
C ASP A 186 7.54 5.01 2.19
N ILE A 187 8.81 4.80 2.58
CA ILE A 187 9.34 3.53 3.09
C ILE A 187 8.56 2.92 4.26
N TYR A 188 7.85 3.73 5.05
CA TYR A 188 7.10 3.26 6.22
C TYR A 188 5.77 2.60 5.83
N ARG A 189 5.18 3.01 4.71
CA ARG A 189 3.86 2.53 4.31
C ARG A 189 3.93 1.11 3.75
N LYS A 190 3.17 0.19 4.37
CA LYS A 190 2.98 -1.19 3.90
C LYS A 190 2.53 -1.17 2.42
N PRO A 191 3.08 -2.03 1.54
CA PRO A 191 3.83 -3.25 1.87
C PRO A 191 5.32 -3.09 2.18
N ARG A 192 5.87 -1.88 2.17
CA ARG A 192 7.29 -1.66 2.48
C ARG A 192 7.58 -1.89 3.96
N ILE A 193 8.84 -2.20 4.24
CA ILE A 193 9.27 -2.72 5.56
C ILE A 193 9.77 -1.64 6.52
N GLY A 194 9.65 -0.35 6.21
CA GLY A 194 10.21 0.70 7.06
C GLY A 194 9.68 0.68 8.50
N MET A 195 8.38 0.42 8.69
CA MET A 195 7.82 0.26 10.05
C MET A 195 8.38 -0.97 10.78
N TRP A 196 8.74 -2.03 10.05
CA TRP A 196 9.38 -3.22 10.62
C TRP A 196 10.80 -2.95 11.06
N THR A 197 11.56 -2.18 10.26
CA THR A 197 12.92 -1.75 10.62
C THR A 197 12.91 -0.92 11.90
N GLU A 198 12.07 0.13 11.96
CA GLU A 198 11.92 0.97 13.16
C GLU A 198 11.47 0.17 14.39
N LEU A 199 10.58 -0.80 14.19
CA LEU A 199 10.18 -1.74 15.24
C LEU A 199 11.38 -2.51 15.78
N CYS A 200 12.21 -3.08 14.90
CA CYS A 200 13.36 -3.87 15.32
C CYS A 200 14.37 -3.00 16.07
N ASP A 201 14.59 -1.77 15.60
CA ASP A 201 15.50 -0.81 16.23
C ASP A 201 14.99 -0.35 17.61
N ASP A 202 13.69 0.00 17.74
CA ASP A 202 13.09 0.45 19.01
C ASP A 202 13.15 -0.62 20.12
N PHE A 203 13.32 -1.89 19.76
CA PHE A 203 13.39 -3.03 20.68
C PHE A 203 14.74 -3.76 20.67
N ASP A 204 15.78 -3.17 20.07
CA ASP A 204 17.13 -3.74 19.99
C ASP A 204 17.13 -5.21 19.48
N ILE A 205 16.42 -5.43 18.36
CA ILE A 205 16.33 -6.72 17.68
C ILE A 205 17.14 -6.64 16.39
N PRO A 206 18.38 -7.16 16.35
CA PRO A 206 19.13 -7.26 15.11
C PRO A 206 18.33 -8.06 14.06
N GLU A 207 18.39 -7.65 12.79
CA GLU A 207 17.63 -8.27 11.69
C GLU A 207 17.85 -9.80 11.62
N GLY A 208 19.09 -10.26 11.84
CA GLY A 208 19.44 -11.69 11.85
C GLY A 208 19.04 -12.46 13.12
N GLU A 209 18.54 -11.79 14.16
CA GLU A 209 18.04 -12.43 15.38
C GLU A 209 16.52 -12.54 15.43
N VAL A 210 15.81 -11.98 14.45
CA VAL A 210 14.36 -12.15 14.33
C VAL A 210 14.05 -13.60 14.03
N ASP A 211 13.19 -14.21 14.84
CA ASP A 211 12.63 -15.53 14.55
C ASP A 211 11.51 -15.37 13.52
N THR A 212 11.87 -15.31 12.24
CA THR A 212 10.91 -15.09 11.15
C THR A 212 9.96 -16.28 10.95
N GLU A 213 10.42 -17.49 11.26
CA GLU A 213 9.63 -18.73 11.14
C GLU A 213 8.43 -18.73 12.07
N ASN A 214 8.63 -18.29 13.32
CA ASN A 214 7.55 -18.21 14.32
C ASN A 214 6.87 -16.86 14.38
N SER A 215 7.34 -15.86 13.63
CA SER A 215 6.72 -14.54 13.54
C SER A 215 5.52 -14.52 12.59
N ILE A 216 4.60 -13.60 12.84
CA ILE A 216 3.35 -13.50 12.08
C ILE A 216 2.91 -12.04 11.91
N PHE A 217 2.38 -11.74 10.73
CA PHE A 217 1.58 -10.55 10.46
C PHE A 217 0.11 -10.92 10.29
N VAL A 218 -0.78 -10.23 11.01
CA VAL A 218 -2.23 -10.39 10.86
C VAL A 218 -2.82 -9.08 10.36
N GLY A 219 -3.57 -9.13 9.25
CA GLY A 219 -4.16 -7.92 8.65
C GLY A 219 -5.27 -8.22 7.66
N ASP A 220 -6.21 -7.30 7.47
CA ASP A 220 -7.39 -7.48 6.60
C ASP A 220 -7.10 -7.25 5.12
N ALA A 221 -6.04 -6.50 4.79
CA ALA A 221 -5.65 -6.17 3.43
C ALA A 221 -4.91 -7.33 2.75
N GLY A 222 -5.61 -8.46 2.60
CA GLY A 222 -5.08 -9.74 2.13
C GLY A 222 -5.30 -10.04 0.65
N GLY A 223 -5.87 -9.12 -0.11
CA GLY A 223 -6.18 -9.31 -1.53
C GLY A 223 -7.26 -10.36 -1.80
N ARG A 224 -8.11 -10.68 -0.82
CA ARG A 224 -9.15 -11.71 -0.96
C ARG A 224 -10.16 -11.33 -2.05
N THR A 225 -10.53 -12.29 -2.87
CA THR A 225 -11.53 -12.08 -3.93
C THR A 225 -12.94 -12.05 -3.35
N ALA A 226 -13.87 -11.43 -4.08
CA ALA A 226 -15.28 -11.47 -3.71
C ALA A 226 -15.78 -12.93 -3.70
N SER A 227 -16.57 -13.30 -2.70
CA SER A 227 -17.17 -14.63 -2.60
C SER A 227 -18.66 -14.50 -2.33
N LEU A 228 -19.45 -15.37 -2.95
CA LEU A 228 -20.86 -15.53 -2.63
C LEU A 228 -20.95 -16.54 -1.49
N SER A 229 -21.40 -16.11 -0.30
CA SER A 229 -21.64 -17.06 0.78
C SER A 229 -22.93 -17.85 0.48
N LYS A 230 -22.86 -19.20 0.58
CA LYS A 230 -24.05 -20.08 0.51
C LYS A 230 -24.80 -20.14 1.86
N GLY A 231 -24.90 -19.01 2.56
CA GLY A 231 -25.67 -18.89 3.80
C GLY A 231 -27.14 -18.54 3.53
N PRO A 232 -28.03 -18.65 4.54
CA PRO A 232 -29.48 -18.43 4.38
C PRO A 232 -29.87 -17.03 3.87
N ASN A 233 -28.94 -16.05 3.94
CA ASN A 233 -29.15 -14.69 3.44
C ASN A 233 -28.37 -14.35 2.15
N GLY A 234 -27.65 -15.31 1.55
CA GLY A 234 -26.95 -15.13 0.26
C GLY A 234 -25.98 -13.94 0.19
N ALA A 235 -25.51 -13.42 1.32
CA ALA A 235 -24.75 -12.17 1.35
C ALA A 235 -23.37 -12.36 0.70
N ALA A 236 -23.08 -11.54 -0.31
CA ALA A 236 -21.77 -11.50 -0.94
C ALA A 236 -20.74 -10.89 0.03
N THR A 237 -19.62 -11.57 0.23
CA THR A 237 -18.46 -11.01 0.90
C THR A 237 -17.66 -10.21 -0.13
N PRO A 238 -17.42 -8.92 0.08
CA PRO A 238 -16.68 -8.10 -0.88
C PRO A 238 -15.23 -8.58 -1.01
N LYS A 239 -14.60 -8.18 -2.12
CA LYS A 239 -13.14 -8.27 -2.28
C LYS A 239 -12.46 -7.30 -1.32
N ASP A 240 -11.24 -7.62 -0.91
CA ASP A 240 -10.42 -6.69 -0.14
C ASP A 240 -10.02 -5.47 -0.99
N PHE A 241 -9.73 -4.35 -0.33
CA PHE A 241 -9.39 -3.10 -1.01
C PHE A 241 -7.94 -3.08 -1.52
N SER A 242 -7.04 -3.87 -0.91
CA SER A 242 -5.64 -4.03 -1.31
C SER A 242 -5.07 -5.37 -0.82
N CYS A 243 -3.83 -5.65 -1.20
CA CYS A 243 -3.03 -6.80 -0.75
C CYS A 243 -1.83 -6.36 0.12
N SER A 244 -1.88 -5.14 0.69
CA SER A 244 -0.71 -4.51 1.33
C SER A 244 -0.22 -5.24 2.57
N ASP A 245 -1.10 -5.88 3.33
CA ASP A 245 -0.72 -6.61 4.56
C ASP A 245 -0.07 -7.95 4.23
N ARG A 246 -0.63 -8.68 3.26
CA ARG A 246 -0.03 -9.92 2.75
C ARG A 246 1.33 -9.66 2.12
N ASN A 247 1.42 -8.59 1.32
CA ASN A 247 2.66 -8.20 0.66
C ASN A 247 3.71 -7.70 1.65
N PHE A 248 3.31 -7.01 2.72
CA PHE A 248 4.20 -6.66 3.82
C PHE A 248 4.81 -7.91 4.47
N ALA A 249 3.97 -8.86 4.87
CA ALA A 249 4.43 -10.10 5.47
C ALA A 249 5.40 -10.88 4.56
N HIS A 250 5.11 -10.92 3.26
CA HIS A 250 6.01 -11.51 2.26
C HIS A 250 7.36 -10.80 2.20
N ASN A 251 7.37 -9.46 2.19
CA ASN A 251 8.62 -8.69 2.15
C ASN A 251 9.49 -8.86 3.39
N VAL A 252 8.88 -9.05 4.55
CA VAL A 252 9.59 -9.35 5.80
C VAL A 252 10.02 -10.81 5.86
N GLY A 253 9.31 -11.72 5.17
CA GLY A 253 9.57 -13.16 5.20
C GLY A 253 8.91 -13.87 6.38
N ILE A 254 7.75 -13.37 6.85
CA ILE A 254 7.00 -13.94 7.98
C ILE A 254 5.63 -14.47 7.54
N LYS A 255 5.02 -15.29 8.40
CA LYS A 255 3.69 -15.84 8.14
C LYS A 255 2.65 -14.71 8.03
N TYR A 256 1.70 -14.87 7.12
CA TYR A 256 0.54 -13.98 7.01
C TYR A 256 -0.75 -14.74 7.33
N GLN A 257 -1.66 -14.10 8.08
CA GLN A 257 -3.03 -14.55 8.25
C GLN A 257 -4.02 -13.38 8.22
N THR A 258 -5.27 -13.64 7.85
CA THR A 258 -6.34 -12.65 8.03
C THR A 258 -6.89 -12.67 9.47
N PRO A 259 -7.64 -11.64 9.91
CA PRO A 259 -8.23 -11.62 11.25
C PRO A 259 -9.13 -12.84 11.51
N GLU A 260 -9.91 -13.26 10.51
CA GLU A 260 -10.80 -14.43 10.59
C GLU A 260 -10.02 -15.74 10.73
N GLU A 261 -8.94 -15.91 9.96
CA GLU A 261 -8.06 -17.06 10.07
C GLU A 261 -7.39 -17.12 11.45
N PHE A 262 -6.92 -15.98 11.97
CA PHE A 262 -6.14 -15.91 13.19
C PHE A 262 -6.98 -15.98 14.47
N PHE A 263 -8.06 -15.19 14.56
CA PHE A 263 -8.88 -15.09 15.76
C PHE A 263 -10.03 -16.10 15.80
N LEU A 264 -10.58 -16.47 14.64
CA LEU A 264 -11.76 -17.34 14.56
C LEU A 264 -11.44 -18.76 14.05
N GLY A 265 -10.21 -19.00 13.58
CA GLY A 265 -9.81 -20.29 13.02
C GLY A 265 -10.51 -20.63 11.70
N GLU A 266 -10.99 -19.61 10.98
CA GLU A 266 -11.64 -19.81 9.69
C GLU A 266 -10.64 -20.29 8.63
N LYS A 267 -11.17 -20.92 7.58
CA LYS A 267 -10.33 -21.37 6.45
C LYS A 267 -9.89 -20.18 5.58
N PRO A 268 -8.68 -20.23 5.01
CA PRO A 268 -8.22 -19.18 4.11
C PRO A 268 -9.15 -18.98 2.91
N ARG A 269 -9.36 -17.70 2.56
CA ARG A 269 -10.09 -17.31 1.35
C ARG A 269 -9.13 -17.18 0.16
N ILE A 270 -9.66 -17.42 -1.04
CA ILE A 270 -8.93 -17.18 -2.30
C ILE A 270 -8.55 -15.69 -2.38
N PHE A 271 -7.32 -15.43 -2.80
CA PHE A 271 -6.80 -14.08 -3.02
C PHE A 271 -6.18 -13.97 -4.40
N ALA A 272 -6.02 -12.74 -4.86
CA ALA A 272 -5.31 -12.41 -6.10
C ALA A 272 -4.45 -11.16 -5.90
N ARG A 273 -3.40 -11.04 -6.71
CA ARG A 273 -2.60 -9.81 -6.82
C ARG A 273 -2.74 -9.26 -8.23
N ASP A 274 -2.68 -7.93 -8.35
CA ASP A 274 -2.61 -7.27 -9.65
C ASP A 274 -1.22 -7.44 -10.32
N PHE A 275 -0.22 -7.80 -9.52
CA PHE A 275 1.16 -8.11 -9.91
C PHE A 275 1.71 -9.16 -8.93
N ASP A 276 2.31 -10.24 -9.45
CA ASP A 276 2.92 -11.27 -8.63
C ASP A 276 4.39 -11.50 -9.03
N LEU A 277 5.28 -11.48 -8.04
CA LEU A 277 6.71 -11.72 -8.21
C LEU A 277 7.02 -13.12 -8.75
N SER A 278 6.14 -14.10 -8.48
CA SER A 278 6.29 -15.46 -9.00
C SER A 278 6.22 -15.54 -10.52
N GLU A 279 5.60 -14.56 -11.19
CA GLU A 279 5.56 -14.46 -12.65
C GLU A 279 6.86 -13.87 -13.24
N HIS A 280 7.76 -13.40 -12.37
CA HIS A 280 9.00 -12.73 -12.76
C HIS A 280 10.19 -13.18 -11.90
N PRO A 281 10.52 -14.49 -11.89
CA PRO A 281 11.66 -14.99 -11.12
C PRO A 281 12.97 -14.37 -11.60
N PHE A 282 13.97 -14.33 -10.73
CA PHE A 282 15.33 -13.98 -11.14
C PHE A 282 15.85 -15.05 -12.10
N GLU A 283 16.20 -14.62 -13.30
CA GLU A 283 16.90 -15.45 -14.27
C GLU A 283 18.32 -14.90 -14.42
N ASP A 284 19.32 -15.76 -14.23
CA ASP A 284 20.69 -15.41 -14.62
C ASP A 284 20.70 -14.95 -16.08
N ALA A 285 21.31 -13.80 -16.33
CA ALA A 285 21.43 -13.23 -17.66
C ALA A 285 22.31 -14.13 -18.55
N LYS A 286 21.72 -15.18 -19.12
CA LYS A 286 22.39 -16.02 -20.12
C LYS A 286 22.40 -15.27 -21.46
N PRO A 287 23.57 -15.10 -22.10
CA PRO A 287 23.64 -14.54 -23.44
C PRO A 287 22.82 -15.40 -24.41
N GLY A 288 22.02 -14.77 -25.28
CA GLY A 288 21.25 -15.46 -26.32
C GLY A 288 19.85 -15.90 -25.91
N ASN A 289 19.26 -15.34 -24.84
CA ASN A 289 17.83 -15.55 -24.58
C ASN A 289 17.01 -14.93 -25.74
N PRO A 290 16.12 -15.68 -26.42
CA PRO A 290 15.30 -15.16 -27.51
C PRO A 290 14.39 -13.98 -27.12
N ASP A 291 14.13 -13.75 -25.83
CA ASP A 291 13.39 -12.58 -25.31
C ASP A 291 14.27 -11.34 -25.03
N ASP A 292 15.59 -11.42 -25.25
CA ASP A 292 16.43 -10.22 -25.26
C ASP A 292 16.23 -9.46 -26.58
N VAL A 293 15.55 -8.33 -26.45
CA VAL A 293 15.37 -7.38 -27.55
C VAL A 293 16.73 -6.79 -27.90
N ALA A 294 17.36 -7.33 -28.95
CA ALA A 294 18.44 -6.67 -29.65
C ALA A 294 17.81 -5.56 -30.50
N PHE A 295 17.77 -4.34 -29.97
CA PHE A 295 17.53 -3.19 -30.83
C PHE A 295 18.73 -3.04 -31.74
N GLU A 296 18.56 -3.38 -33.01
CA GLU A 296 19.58 -3.21 -34.04
C GLU A 296 19.38 -1.89 -34.77
N LYS A 297 20.47 -1.15 -34.98
CA LYS A 297 20.45 0.05 -35.82
C LYS A 297 20.42 -0.38 -37.28
N THR A 298 19.26 -0.24 -37.92
CA THR A 298 19.02 -0.65 -39.32
C THR A 298 19.11 0.50 -40.32
N ASN A 299 19.22 1.75 -39.85
CA ASN A 299 19.37 2.93 -40.68
C ASN A 299 20.59 3.73 -40.19
N ASP A 300 21.34 4.35 -41.10
CA ASP A 300 22.43 5.25 -40.74
C ASP A 300 21.94 6.42 -39.87
N ARG A 301 20.74 6.91 -40.23
CA ARG A 301 20.05 7.99 -39.55
C ARG A 301 18.54 7.77 -39.53
N ASP A 302 17.96 7.72 -38.33
CA ASP A 302 16.52 7.60 -38.13
C ASP A 302 16.06 8.22 -36.80
N MET A 303 14.74 8.20 -36.60
CA MET A 303 14.10 8.55 -35.34
C MET A 303 13.52 7.29 -34.69
N VAL A 304 13.77 7.10 -33.40
CA VAL A 304 13.17 6.01 -32.62
C VAL A 304 12.19 6.61 -31.61
N LEU A 305 10.93 6.21 -31.71
CA LEU A 305 9.86 6.67 -30.84
C LEU A 305 9.53 5.60 -29.81
N PHE A 306 9.60 5.92 -28.53
CA PHE A 306 9.09 5.02 -27.50
C PHE A 306 7.57 5.18 -27.32
N CYS A 307 6.86 4.09 -27.15
CA CYS A 307 5.44 4.08 -26.79
C CYS A 307 5.24 3.17 -25.58
N GLY A 308 4.71 3.70 -24.47
CA GLY A 308 4.43 2.87 -23.29
C GLY A 308 4.26 3.68 -22.00
N PRO A 309 3.65 3.06 -20.98
CA PRO A 309 3.34 3.74 -19.73
C PRO A 309 4.59 4.26 -19.02
N PRO A 310 4.47 5.27 -18.14
CA PRO A 310 5.53 5.59 -17.18
C PRO A 310 5.90 4.32 -16.37
N GLY A 311 7.15 4.18 -15.92
CA GLY A 311 7.61 2.97 -15.22
C GLY A 311 7.83 1.72 -16.09
N ALA A 312 7.60 1.78 -17.42
CA ALA A 312 7.75 0.62 -18.31
C ALA A 312 9.20 0.22 -18.65
N GLY A 313 10.21 0.96 -18.19
CA GLY A 313 11.62 0.69 -18.48
C GLY A 313 12.22 1.45 -19.68
N LYS A 314 11.45 2.35 -20.31
CA LYS A 314 11.85 3.14 -21.49
C LYS A 314 13.22 3.81 -21.39
N SER A 315 13.45 4.57 -20.33
CA SER A 315 14.72 5.27 -20.13
C SER A 315 15.89 4.31 -19.93
N SER A 316 15.67 3.17 -19.26
CA SER A 316 16.71 2.14 -19.12
C SER A 316 17.00 1.46 -20.45
N PHE A 317 15.98 1.24 -21.27
CA PHE A 317 16.15 0.73 -22.64
C PHE A 317 16.98 1.69 -23.50
N TYR A 318 16.74 3.00 -23.39
CA TYR A 318 17.56 4.00 -24.07
C TYR A 318 19.03 3.90 -23.67
N TRP A 319 19.33 3.92 -22.38
CA TRP A 319 20.71 3.89 -21.89
C TRP A 319 21.44 2.61 -22.29
N LYS A 320 20.73 1.47 -22.28
CA LYS A 320 21.31 0.17 -22.59
C LYS A 320 21.52 -0.06 -24.09
N TYR A 321 20.56 0.33 -24.94
CA TYR A 321 20.56 -0.08 -26.34
C TYR A 321 20.76 1.07 -27.33
N LEU A 322 20.19 2.24 -27.08
CA LEU A 322 20.22 3.35 -28.06
C LEU A 322 21.41 4.29 -27.84
N LYS A 323 21.78 4.59 -26.59
CA LYS A 323 22.93 5.46 -26.31
C LYS A 323 24.24 4.89 -26.90
N PRO A 324 24.56 3.60 -26.77
CA PRO A 324 25.77 3.03 -27.38
C PRO A 324 25.77 3.08 -28.91
N LEU A 325 24.60 3.12 -29.54
CA LEU A 325 24.43 3.22 -30.99
C LEU A 325 24.45 4.68 -31.51
N GLY A 326 24.74 5.63 -30.63
CA GLY A 326 24.90 7.05 -30.99
C GLY A 326 23.61 7.85 -31.12
N TYR A 327 22.49 7.37 -30.57
CA TYR A 327 21.24 8.14 -30.55
C TYR A 327 21.27 9.24 -29.48
N GLU A 328 20.82 10.44 -29.85
CA GLU A 328 20.56 11.50 -28.88
C GLU A 328 19.19 11.33 -28.22
N ARG A 329 19.10 11.64 -26.93
CA ARG A 329 17.86 11.49 -26.16
C ARG A 329 17.08 12.78 -26.14
N VAL A 330 15.81 12.71 -26.51
CA VAL A 330 14.84 13.76 -26.25
C VAL A 330 13.83 13.25 -25.23
N ASN A 331 13.76 13.91 -24.07
CA ASN A 331 12.92 13.51 -22.95
C ASN A 331 12.17 14.73 -22.38
N GLN A 332 10.85 14.62 -22.30
CA GLN A 332 9.97 15.67 -21.81
C GLN A 332 10.09 15.92 -20.31
N ASP A 333 10.49 14.95 -19.50
CA ASP A 333 10.72 15.16 -18.06
C ASP A 333 11.82 16.21 -17.83
N LEU A 334 12.85 16.22 -18.70
CA LEU A 334 13.94 17.20 -18.66
C LEU A 334 13.55 18.53 -19.31
N LEU A 335 12.89 18.46 -20.47
CA LEU A 335 12.58 19.64 -21.29
C LEU A 335 11.27 20.34 -20.90
N LYS A 336 10.49 19.77 -19.97
CA LYS A 336 9.24 20.26 -19.37
C LYS A 336 8.03 20.38 -20.31
N SER A 337 8.22 20.63 -21.62
CA SER A 337 7.12 20.74 -22.59
C SER A 337 7.40 19.95 -23.87
N ARG A 338 6.33 19.51 -24.53
CA ARG A 338 6.39 18.80 -25.81
C ARG A 338 7.02 19.67 -26.90
N ASP A 339 6.69 20.95 -26.96
CA ASP A 339 7.23 21.85 -27.99
C ASP A 339 8.74 22.00 -27.89
N LYS A 340 9.28 22.05 -26.65
CA LYS A 340 10.72 22.01 -26.41
C LYS A 340 11.34 20.69 -26.83
N CYS A 341 10.64 19.56 -26.65
CA CYS A 341 11.10 18.26 -27.15
C CYS A 341 11.16 18.24 -28.68
N VAL A 342 10.13 18.76 -29.35
CA VAL A 342 10.09 18.84 -30.82
C VAL A 342 11.22 19.73 -31.34
N GLN A 343 11.49 20.84 -30.66
CA GLN A 343 12.59 21.74 -31.01
C GLN A 343 13.97 21.07 -30.81
N ALA A 344 14.21 20.42 -29.67
CA ALA A 344 15.46 19.70 -29.42
C ALA A 344 15.68 18.55 -30.43
N ALA A 345 14.62 17.80 -30.76
CA ALA A 345 14.68 16.77 -31.80
C ALA A 345 15.04 17.38 -33.15
N ARG A 346 14.45 18.52 -33.52
CA ARG A 346 14.75 19.23 -34.77
C ARG A 346 16.21 19.65 -34.84
N GLU A 347 16.78 20.19 -33.75
CA GLU A 347 18.18 20.62 -33.69
C GLU A 347 19.14 19.44 -33.88
N HIS A 348 18.95 18.34 -33.15
CA HIS A 348 19.75 17.13 -33.33
C HIS A 348 19.66 16.57 -34.77
N LEU A 349 18.46 16.59 -35.36
CA LEU A 349 18.27 16.18 -36.74
C LEU A 349 18.95 17.14 -37.73
N GLN A 350 18.93 18.46 -37.52
CA GLN A 350 19.64 19.40 -38.41
C GLN A 350 21.15 19.13 -38.43
N GLU A 351 21.71 18.68 -37.31
CA GLU A 351 23.11 18.28 -37.21
C GLU A 351 23.41 16.86 -37.72
N GLY A 352 22.43 16.19 -38.34
CA GLY A 352 22.60 14.86 -38.91
C GLY A 352 22.58 13.70 -37.90
N ARG A 353 22.21 13.95 -36.64
CA ARG A 353 22.18 12.92 -35.60
C ARG A 353 20.90 12.08 -35.65
N SER A 354 20.96 10.86 -35.13
CA SER A 354 19.77 10.02 -34.88
C SER A 354 19.19 10.36 -33.51
N VAL A 355 17.87 10.28 -33.35
CA VAL A 355 17.19 10.76 -32.14
C VAL A 355 16.23 9.71 -31.57
N ALA A 356 16.29 9.49 -30.27
CA ALA A 356 15.34 8.68 -29.50
C ALA A 356 14.40 9.59 -28.70
N ILE A 357 13.10 9.47 -28.95
CA ILE A 357 12.06 10.20 -28.24
C ILE A 357 11.58 9.36 -27.05
N ASP A 358 12.15 9.62 -25.87
CA ASP A 358 11.84 8.94 -24.61
C ASP A 358 10.70 9.62 -23.85
N ASN A 359 9.49 9.50 -24.42
CA ASN A 359 8.24 9.95 -23.82
C ASN A 359 7.22 8.79 -23.79
N THR A 360 6.03 9.03 -23.23
CA THR A 360 4.98 7.98 -23.15
C THR A 360 4.27 7.72 -24.47
N ASN A 361 4.01 8.78 -25.27
CA ASN A 361 3.43 8.72 -26.62
C ASN A 361 2.21 7.77 -26.75
N ALA A 362 1.24 7.96 -25.84
CA ALA A 362 0.13 7.04 -25.61
C ALA A 362 -0.82 6.89 -26.81
N ASP A 363 -1.14 8.00 -27.48
CA ASP A 363 -2.20 8.11 -28.49
C ASP A 363 -1.66 8.47 -29.89
N PRO A 364 -2.41 8.18 -30.98
CA PRO A 364 -1.96 8.41 -32.35
C PRO A 364 -1.73 9.90 -32.68
N ASP A 365 -2.52 10.80 -32.10
CA ASP A 365 -2.40 12.24 -32.33
C ASP A 365 -1.03 12.75 -31.83
N THR A 366 -0.60 12.29 -30.66
CA THR A 366 0.73 12.60 -30.13
C THR A 366 1.84 12.00 -31.01
N ARG A 367 1.66 10.78 -31.53
CA ARG A 367 2.65 10.11 -32.38
C ARG A 367 2.79 10.76 -33.76
N THR A 368 1.69 11.28 -34.31
CA THR A 368 1.64 11.95 -35.61
C THR A 368 2.63 13.11 -35.68
N ILE A 369 2.79 13.87 -34.60
CA ILE A 369 3.75 14.99 -34.50
C ILE A 369 5.18 14.54 -34.83
N TRP A 370 5.58 13.37 -34.30
CA TRP A 370 6.92 12.82 -34.52
C TRP A 370 7.07 12.22 -35.92
N VAL A 371 6.03 11.55 -36.41
CA VAL A 371 6.00 11.02 -37.78
C VAL A 371 6.15 12.15 -38.80
N GLU A 372 5.41 13.24 -38.64
CA GLU A 372 5.50 14.41 -39.51
C GLU A 372 6.88 15.07 -39.45
N LEU A 373 7.50 15.12 -38.27
CA LEU A 373 8.86 15.62 -38.12
C LEU A 373 9.86 14.75 -38.88
N ALA A 374 9.79 13.42 -38.75
CA ALA A 374 10.65 12.50 -39.48
C ALA A 374 10.48 12.65 -41.01
N LYS A 375 9.23 12.78 -41.48
CA LYS A 375 8.92 13.04 -42.90
C LYS A 375 9.55 14.34 -43.41
N LYS A 376 9.49 15.43 -42.63
CA LYS A 376 10.11 16.73 -43.01
C LYS A 376 11.62 16.64 -43.19
N PHE A 377 12.28 15.75 -42.46
CA PHE A 377 13.73 15.50 -42.58
C PHE A 377 14.07 14.38 -43.57
N GLY A 378 13.08 13.74 -44.19
CA GLY A 378 13.29 12.64 -45.13
C GLY A 378 13.92 11.39 -44.50
N ILE A 379 13.69 11.15 -43.20
CA ILE A 379 14.25 10.01 -42.46
C ILE A 379 13.17 9.02 -42.04
N SER A 380 13.56 7.77 -41.81
CA SER A 380 12.68 6.74 -41.24
C SER A 380 12.36 7.04 -39.78
N ILE A 381 11.18 6.59 -39.35
CA ILE A 381 10.78 6.57 -37.94
C ILE A 381 10.40 5.14 -37.54
N ARG A 382 10.93 4.67 -36.42
CA ARG A 382 10.69 3.34 -35.85
C ARG A 382 10.02 3.48 -34.49
N CYS A 383 9.20 2.51 -34.10
CA CYS A 383 8.52 2.53 -32.80
C CYS A 383 9.01 1.40 -31.91
N VAL A 384 9.37 1.69 -30.66
CA VAL A 384 9.60 0.69 -29.62
C VAL A 384 8.41 0.73 -28.67
N TRP A 385 7.58 -0.32 -28.71
CA TRP A 385 6.35 -0.43 -27.94
C TRP A 385 6.56 -1.29 -26.69
N PHE A 386 6.54 -0.64 -25.53
CA PHE A 386 6.68 -1.29 -24.22
C PHE A 386 5.31 -1.78 -23.74
N LYS A 387 5.18 -3.10 -23.62
CA LYS A 387 3.93 -3.79 -23.26
C LYS A 387 3.85 -4.16 -21.78
N THR A 388 4.70 -3.55 -20.95
CA THR A 388 4.72 -3.75 -19.50
C THR A 388 3.34 -3.45 -18.89
N PRO A 389 2.73 -4.40 -18.14
CA PRO A 389 1.46 -4.18 -17.48
C PRO A 389 1.51 -2.99 -16.49
N ILE A 390 0.37 -2.30 -16.32
CA ILE A 390 0.30 -1.07 -15.51
C ILE A 390 0.67 -1.32 -14.05
N ALA A 391 0.20 -2.42 -13.44
CA ALA A 391 0.55 -2.75 -12.06
C ALA A 391 2.06 -2.91 -11.88
N LEU A 392 2.73 -3.54 -12.85
CA LEU A 392 4.19 -3.68 -12.86
C LEU A 392 4.91 -2.36 -13.13
N CYS A 393 4.31 -1.46 -13.91
CA CYS A 393 4.80 -0.10 -14.06
C CYS A 393 4.72 0.72 -12.77
N GLU A 394 3.62 0.63 -12.03
CA GLU A 394 3.47 1.25 -10.71
C GLU A 394 4.53 0.71 -9.73
N HIS A 395 4.74 -0.62 -9.74
CA HIS A 395 5.81 -1.26 -8.97
C HIS A 395 7.20 -0.74 -9.36
N ASN A 396 7.55 -0.76 -10.65
CA ASN A 396 8.85 -0.29 -11.13
C ASN A 396 9.12 1.19 -10.80
N ASP A 397 8.09 2.03 -10.87
CA ASP A 397 8.18 3.44 -10.49
C ASP A 397 8.50 3.59 -9.01
N ALA A 398 7.78 2.86 -8.14
CA ALA A 398 8.03 2.86 -6.71
C ALA A 398 9.43 2.31 -6.36
N VAL A 399 9.85 1.19 -6.96
CA VAL A 399 11.20 0.63 -6.80
C VAL A 399 12.25 1.67 -7.15
N ARG A 400 12.15 2.31 -8.33
CA ARG A 400 13.14 3.31 -8.73
C ARG A 400 13.12 4.49 -7.80
N ALA A 401 11.98 5.13 -7.61
CA ALA A 401 11.90 6.37 -6.85
C ALA A 401 12.42 6.23 -5.41
N MET A 402 12.26 5.05 -4.79
CA MET A 402 12.62 4.81 -3.40
C MET A 402 14.01 4.17 -3.18
N ASN A 403 14.75 3.82 -4.24
CA ASN A 403 16.06 3.19 -4.11
C ASN A 403 17.11 3.98 -4.90
N LYS A 404 18.00 4.68 -4.20
CA LYS A 404 19.02 5.55 -4.81
C LYS A 404 19.90 4.84 -5.84
N SER A 405 20.30 3.58 -5.56
CA SER A 405 21.10 2.76 -6.49
C SER A 405 20.40 2.50 -7.83
N LEU A 406 19.07 2.37 -7.81
CA LEU A 406 18.24 2.13 -9.00
C LEU A 406 17.68 3.44 -9.61
N ASN A 407 18.07 4.60 -9.08
CA ASN A 407 17.51 5.90 -9.43
C ASN A 407 18.56 6.95 -9.82
N PRO A 408 19.36 6.71 -10.87
CA PRO A 408 20.40 7.65 -11.29
C PRO A 408 19.85 9.03 -11.71
N GLU A 409 18.56 9.13 -12.02
CA GLU A 409 17.90 10.37 -12.45
C GLU A 409 17.10 11.06 -11.32
N SER A 410 17.23 10.60 -10.06
CA SER A 410 16.55 11.18 -8.89
C SER A 410 15.04 11.37 -9.05
N ARG A 411 14.40 10.40 -9.72
CA ARG A 411 12.95 10.42 -10.00
C ARG A 411 12.15 10.29 -8.71
N GLN A 412 11.05 11.02 -8.67
CA GLN A 412 10.06 10.93 -7.59
C GLN A 412 8.95 9.97 -8.00
N VAL A 413 8.28 9.37 -7.00
CA VAL A 413 7.13 8.49 -7.24
C VAL A 413 6.05 9.26 -7.98
N LEU A 414 5.52 8.66 -9.03
CA LEU A 414 4.43 9.24 -9.80
C LEU A 414 3.08 8.97 -9.14
N PRO A 415 2.15 9.93 -9.20
CA PRO A 415 0.79 9.69 -8.71
C PRO A 415 0.09 8.66 -9.61
N LYS A 416 -0.84 7.90 -9.03
CA LYS A 416 -1.66 6.91 -9.76
C LYS A 416 -2.34 7.48 -11.01
N LEU A 417 -2.67 8.77 -10.99
CA LEU A 417 -3.26 9.49 -12.13
C LEU A 417 -2.36 9.48 -13.38
N ALA A 418 -1.04 9.44 -13.22
CA ALA A 418 -0.11 9.35 -14.36
C ALA A 418 -0.28 8.04 -15.14
N PHE A 419 -0.50 6.93 -14.42
CA PHE A 419 -0.71 5.61 -15.00
C PHE A 419 -2.13 5.48 -15.58
N SER A 420 -3.16 5.84 -14.81
CA SER A 420 -4.55 5.77 -15.30
C SER A 420 -4.80 6.72 -16.47
N GLY A 421 -4.21 7.92 -16.45
CA GLY A 421 -4.29 8.89 -17.54
C GLY A 421 -3.53 8.45 -18.81
N PHE A 422 -2.49 7.63 -18.68
CA PHE A 422 -1.89 6.95 -19.82
C PHE A 422 -2.86 5.89 -20.38
N SER A 423 -3.33 4.97 -19.53
CA SER A 423 -4.19 3.86 -19.94
C SER A 423 -5.47 4.32 -20.63
N ALA A 424 -6.09 5.41 -20.16
CA ALA A 424 -7.30 5.96 -20.76
C ALA A 424 -7.08 6.47 -22.20
N ARG A 425 -5.88 6.97 -22.51
CA ARG A 425 -5.54 7.53 -23.83
C ARG A 425 -4.88 6.50 -24.75
N HIS A 426 -4.27 5.46 -24.18
CA HIS A 426 -3.42 4.57 -24.94
C HIS A 426 -4.16 3.88 -26.09
N LYS A 427 -3.57 3.95 -27.28
CA LYS A 427 -3.92 3.12 -28.44
C LYS A 427 -2.65 2.44 -28.94
N PRO A 428 -2.68 1.11 -29.19
CA PRO A 428 -1.53 0.39 -29.74
C PRO A 428 -0.98 1.09 -31.00
N PRO A 429 0.35 1.23 -31.14
CA PRO A 429 0.95 1.79 -32.34
C PRO A 429 0.69 0.88 -33.55
N GLN A 430 0.46 1.47 -34.72
CA GLN A 430 0.18 0.74 -35.96
C GLN A 430 1.09 1.21 -37.10
N LYS A 431 1.54 0.29 -37.96
CA LYS A 431 2.41 0.62 -39.12
C LYS A 431 1.79 1.70 -40.02
N LYS A 432 0.46 1.73 -40.15
CA LYS A 432 -0.28 2.73 -40.93
C LYS A 432 -0.09 4.18 -40.46
N GLU A 433 0.39 4.38 -39.22
CA GLU A 433 0.74 5.71 -38.72
C GLU A 433 1.98 6.28 -39.41
N GLY A 434 2.80 5.45 -40.06
CA GLY A 434 4.01 5.87 -40.79
C GLY A 434 5.31 5.30 -40.23
N PHE A 435 5.25 4.31 -39.33
CA PHE A 435 6.44 3.63 -38.80
C PHE A 435 7.01 2.63 -39.81
N GLN A 436 8.33 2.62 -39.96
CA GLN A 436 9.07 1.60 -40.71
C GLN A 436 8.86 0.21 -40.07
N ASP A 437 9.05 0.14 -38.76
CA ASP A 437 8.78 -1.05 -37.95
C ASP A 437 8.29 -0.69 -36.53
N ILE A 438 7.70 -1.69 -35.88
CA ILE A 438 7.25 -1.62 -34.49
C ILE A 438 7.88 -2.81 -33.77
N ILE A 439 8.72 -2.49 -32.79
CA ILE A 439 9.45 -3.44 -31.98
C ILE A 439 8.71 -3.57 -30.66
N GLU A 440 8.11 -4.73 -30.43
CA GLU A 440 7.41 -5.00 -29.17
C GLU A 440 8.42 -5.41 -28.08
N VAL A 441 8.31 -4.78 -26.91
CA VAL A 441 9.17 -5.03 -25.75
C VAL A 441 8.30 -5.47 -24.59
N ASN A 442 8.41 -6.75 -24.23
CA ASN A 442 7.84 -7.27 -23.00
C ASN A 442 8.76 -6.95 -21.81
N PHE A 443 8.18 -6.86 -20.62
CA PHE A 443 8.96 -6.63 -19.43
C PHE A 443 9.81 -7.86 -19.10
N ARG A 444 11.08 -7.60 -18.77
CA ARG A 444 11.99 -8.57 -18.17
C ARG A 444 12.94 -7.81 -17.26
N PHE A 445 13.16 -8.32 -16.07
CA PHE A 445 14.17 -7.79 -15.17
C PHE A 445 15.57 -8.09 -15.75
N ARG A 446 16.44 -7.07 -15.82
CA ARG A 446 17.77 -7.17 -16.45
C ARG A 446 18.89 -6.58 -15.58
N GLY A 447 18.63 -6.49 -14.28
CA GLY A 447 19.60 -6.05 -13.28
C GLY A 447 20.41 -7.21 -12.70
N THR A 448 21.28 -6.91 -11.74
CA THR A 448 22.04 -7.91 -10.98
C THR A 448 21.16 -8.64 -9.98
N GLU A 449 21.68 -9.71 -9.35
CA GLU A 449 20.98 -10.41 -8.27
C GLU A 449 20.71 -9.47 -7.08
N GLU A 450 21.66 -8.60 -6.73
CA GLU A 450 21.49 -7.62 -5.65
C GLU A 450 20.39 -6.62 -5.98
N GLU A 451 20.34 -6.13 -7.22
CA GLU A 451 19.25 -5.26 -7.68
C GLU A 451 17.91 -6.00 -7.68
N TYR A 452 17.91 -7.31 -8.01
CA TYR A 452 16.72 -8.13 -7.93
C TYR A 452 16.25 -8.31 -6.49
N ARG A 453 17.13 -8.44 -5.49
CA ARG A 453 16.72 -8.51 -4.08
C ARG A 453 15.98 -7.26 -3.60
N ILE A 454 16.22 -6.12 -4.24
CA ILE A 454 15.48 -4.87 -4.01
C ILE A 454 14.18 -4.85 -4.82
N TRP A 455 14.26 -5.11 -6.13
CA TRP A 455 13.12 -5.08 -7.04
C TRP A 455 12.08 -6.18 -6.75
N GLY A 456 12.55 -7.35 -6.33
CA GLY A 456 11.83 -8.57 -6.00
C GLY A 456 11.17 -8.54 -4.61
N ARG A 457 10.83 -7.34 -4.11
CA ARG A 457 9.96 -7.09 -2.96
C ARG A 457 8.73 -6.38 -3.47
N TYR A 458 7.55 -6.57 -2.89
CA TYR A 458 6.37 -5.79 -3.29
C TYR A 458 6.50 -4.32 -2.86
N TRP A 459 6.45 -3.39 -3.80
CA TRP A 459 6.57 -1.95 -3.51
C TRP A 459 5.25 -1.19 -3.50
N THR A 460 4.16 -1.77 -4.03
CA THR A 460 2.85 -1.12 -4.21
C THR A 460 1.69 -1.89 -3.63
#